data_AF-A0AAV6KV44-F1
#
_entry.id   AF-A0AAV6KV44-F1
#
_cell.length_a   1.000
_cell.length_b   1.000
_cell.length_c   1.000
_cell.angle_alpha   90.00
_cell.angle_beta   90.00
_cell.angle_gamma   90.00
#
_symmetry.space_group_name_H-M   'P 1'
#
loop_
_entity.id
_entity.type
_entity.pdbx_description
1 polymer ?
#
loop_
_entity_poly.entity_id
_entity_poly.type
_entity_poly.pdbx_seq_one_letter_code
_entity_poly.pdbx_strand_id
1 'polypeptide(L)'
;MMGLPRLGLGGENGRCVIDKILHVADKLLSGRGWLYMVTLTANNPSEICLQMRDNGYASRIVVQRSTEEESLHVIKFWRDSDDRLQANEVGAANKTGPARIFESLLS
;
A
#
# COMPACT_ATOMS: atom_id res chain seq x y z
N MET A 1 -34.12 -4.89 22.87
CA MET A 1 -33.74 -4.89 21.43
C MET A 1 -32.43 -4.12 21.30
N MET A 2 -31.28 -4.81 21.29
CA MET A 2 -29.97 -4.17 21.10
C MET A 2 -29.38 -4.73 19.80
N GLY A 3 -29.62 -4.03 18.68
CA GLY A 3 -28.77 -4.19 17.49
C GLY A 3 -27.45 -3.48 17.79
N LEU A 4 -26.26 -3.97 17.46
CA LEU A 4 -25.86 -4.55 16.18
C LEU A 4 -24.69 -5.55 16.42
N PRO A 5 -24.93 -6.86 16.49
CA PRO A 5 -23.83 -7.83 16.67
C PRO A 5 -22.88 -7.87 15.46
N ARG A 6 -23.27 -7.36 14.29
CA ARG A 6 -22.48 -7.47 13.05
C ARG A 6 -21.55 -6.29 12.76
N LEU A 7 -21.78 -5.13 13.38
CA LEU A 7 -21.02 -3.90 13.09
C LEU A 7 -19.68 -3.85 13.85
N GLY A 8 -19.55 -4.60 14.96
CA GLY A 8 -18.38 -4.59 15.85
C GLY A 8 -17.64 -5.92 15.99
N LEU A 9 -18.04 -6.97 15.27
CA LEU A 9 -17.35 -8.27 15.28
C LEU A 9 -16.47 -8.43 14.04
N GLY A 10 -15.47 -7.56 13.90
CA GLY A 10 -14.46 -7.68 12.86
C GLY A 10 -13.42 -8.79 13.13
N GLY A 11 -13.63 -9.65 14.13
CA GLY A 11 -12.62 -10.63 14.56
C GLY A 11 -11.43 -9.99 15.27
N GLU A 12 -10.28 -10.66 15.30
CA GLU A 12 -9.06 -10.14 15.91
C GLU A 12 -8.68 -8.78 15.29
N ASN A 13 -8.45 -7.77 16.14
CA ASN A 13 -8.20 -6.39 15.74
C ASN A 13 -9.28 -5.75 14.84
N GLY A 14 -10.47 -6.33 14.73
CA GLY A 14 -11.54 -5.85 13.86
C GLY A 14 -11.28 -6.02 12.36
N ARG A 15 -10.34 -6.89 11.94
CA ARG A 15 -9.83 -6.95 10.56
C ARG A 15 -10.38 -8.03 9.63
N CYS A 16 -11.02 -9.09 10.12
CA CYS A 16 -11.47 -10.21 9.29
C CYS A 16 -12.38 -9.80 8.11
N VAL A 17 -13.15 -8.72 8.25
CA VAL A 17 -13.96 -8.17 7.16
C VAL A 17 -13.11 -7.31 6.21
N ILE A 18 -12.21 -6.50 6.77
CA ILE A 18 -11.27 -5.67 6.01
C ILE A 18 -10.41 -6.57 5.11
N ASP A 19 -9.78 -7.60 5.67
CA ASP A 19 -8.89 -8.50 4.93
C ASP A 19 -9.59 -9.20 3.75
N LYS A 20 -10.86 -9.58 3.93
CA LYS A 20 -11.67 -10.17 2.85
C LYS A 20 -11.96 -9.18 1.72
N ILE A 21 -12.22 -7.91 2.06
CA ILE A 21 -12.45 -6.85 1.06
C ILE A 21 -11.13 -6.55 0.32
N LEU A 22 -10.01 -6.47 1.03
CA LEU A 22 -8.70 -6.23 0.43
C LEU A 22 -8.32 -7.36 -0.53
N HIS A 23 -8.62 -8.62 -0.17
CA HIS A 23 -8.36 -9.78 -1.05
C HIS A 23 -9.13 -9.73 -2.37
N VAL A 24 -10.33 -9.13 -2.40
CA VAL A 24 -11.11 -8.97 -3.64
C VAL A 24 -10.94 -7.60 -4.30
N ALA A 25 -10.11 -6.71 -3.72
CA ALA A 25 -9.95 -5.33 -4.20
C ALA A 25 -9.53 -5.28 -5.67
N ASP A 26 -8.73 -6.25 -6.13
CA ASP A 26 -8.34 -6.35 -7.53
C ASP A 26 -9.49 -6.53 -8.52
N LYS A 27 -10.53 -7.23 -8.10
CA LYS A 27 -11.74 -7.45 -8.90
C LYS A 27 -12.70 -6.28 -8.82
N LEU A 28 -12.58 -5.45 -7.78
CA LEU A 28 -13.44 -4.29 -7.53
C LEU A 28 -12.88 -3.01 -8.17
N LEU A 29 -11.56 -2.83 -8.17
CA LEU A 29 -10.90 -1.60 -8.61
C LEU A 29 -10.45 -1.69 -10.07
N SER A 30 -10.99 -0.78 -10.88
CA SER A 30 -10.52 -0.55 -12.24
C SER A 30 -9.09 0.01 -12.25
N GLY A 31 -8.45 0.05 -13.41
CA GLY A 31 -7.07 0.55 -13.57
C GLY A 31 -6.82 1.96 -12.99
N ARG A 32 -7.87 2.80 -12.92
CA ARG A 32 -7.83 4.16 -12.34
C ARG A 32 -8.72 4.31 -11.10
N GLY A 33 -9.18 3.19 -10.54
CA GLY A 33 -10.06 3.17 -9.38
C GLY A 33 -9.34 3.55 -8.09
N TRP A 34 -10.06 4.18 -7.17
CA TRP A 34 -9.58 4.51 -5.83
C TRP A 34 -10.47 3.83 -4.79
N LEU A 35 -9.85 3.33 -3.73
CA LEU A 35 -10.53 2.83 -2.55
C LEU A 35 -10.24 3.76 -1.38
N TYR A 36 -11.29 4.18 -0.67
CA TYR A 36 -11.17 4.90 0.58
C TYR A 36 -11.69 4.01 1.71
N MET A 37 -10.88 3.83 2.74
CA MET A 37 -11.19 2.99 3.89
C MET A 37 -11.01 3.79 5.17
N VAL A 38 -11.96 3.66 6.09
CA VAL A 38 -11.86 4.23 7.44
C VAL A 38 -11.42 3.13 8.39
N THR A 39 -10.38 3.40 9.17
CA THR A 39 -9.78 2.45 10.12
C THR A 39 -9.55 3.12 11.47
N LEU A 40 -9.72 2.38 12.56
CA LEU A 40 -9.27 2.77 13.89
C LEU A 40 -7.79 2.42 14.08
N THR A 41 -7.14 3.01 15.08
CA THR A 41 -5.77 2.64 15.48
C THR A 41 -5.66 1.16 15.83
N ALA A 42 -6.69 0.60 16.47
CA ALA A 42 -6.78 -0.83 16.78
C ALA A 42 -6.77 -1.74 15.53
N ASN A 43 -7.15 -1.23 14.36
CA ASN A 43 -7.09 -1.98 13.11
C ASN A 43 -5.66 -2.01 12.50
N ASN A 44 -4.68 -1.38 13.15
CA ASN A 44 -3.29 -1.33 12.70
C ASN A 44 -3.14 -0.93 11.21
N PRO A 45 -3.41 0.36 10.87
CA PRO A 45 -3.45 0.84 9.49
C PRO A 45 -2.14 0.62 8.72
N SER A 46 -1.00 0.58 9.41
CA SER A 46 0.32 0.33 8.81
C SER A 46 0.41 -1.05 8.16
N GLU A 47 -0.14 -2.07 8.80
CA GLU A 47 -0.13 -3.44 8.28
C GLU A 47 -1.07 -3.59 7.07
N ILE A 48 -2.24 -2.94 7.11
CA ILE A 48 -3.17 -2.87 5.98
C ILE A 48 -2.49 -2.21 4.76
N CYS A 49 -1.75 -1.13 4.98
CA CYS A 49 -0.99 -0.46 3.93
C CYS A 49 0.10 -1.36 3.33
N LEU A 50 0.79 -2.14 4.16
CA LEU A 50 1.81 -3.09 3.70
C LEU A 50 1.19 -4.20 2.86
N GLN A 51 0.09 -4.81 3.33
CA GLN A 51 -0.62 -5.85 2.60
C GLN A 51 -1.11 -5.37 1.23
N MET A 52 -1.61 -4.13 1.14
CA MET A 52 -2.02 -3.53 -0.13
C MET A 52 -0.83 -3.25 -1.05
N ARG A 53 0.32 -2.85 -0.48
CA ARG A 53 1.56 -2.67 -1.23
C ARG A 53 2.04 -3.96 -1.88
N ASP A 54 1.99 -5.08 -1.16
CA ASP A 54 2.36 -6.40 -1.68
C ASP A 54 1.46 -6.83 -2.85
N ASN A 55 0.24 -6.29 -2.92
CA ASN A 55 -0.70 -6.50 -4.02
C ASN A 55 -0.60 -5.45 -5.15
N GLY A 56 0.45 -4.60 -5.17
CA GLY A 56 0.67 -3.59 -6.21
C GLY A 56 -0.17 -2.31 -6.05
N TYR A 57 -0.63 -2.01 -4.83
CA TYR A 57 -1.33 -0.77 -4.53
C TYR A 57 -0.47 0.18 -3.71
N ALA A 58 -0.49 1.45 -4.10
CA ALA A 58 0.01 2.51 -3.26
C ALA A 58 -1.08 2.97 -2.27
N SER A 59 -0.65 3.45 -1.10
CA SER A 59 -1.53 3.84 0.00
C SER A 59 -1.10 5.17 0.61
N ARG A 60 -2.07 5.95 1.11
CA ARG A 60 -1.83 7.20 1.83
C ARG A 60 -2.94 7.49 2.83
N ILE A 61 -2.57 7.84 4.06
CA ILE A 61 -3.51 8.41 5.04
C ILE A 61 -3.82 9.84 4.59
N VAL A 62 -5.08 10.08 4.23
CA VAL A 62 -5.56 11.38 3.72
C VAL A 62 -6.16 12.24 4.82
N VAL A 63 -6.74 11.61 5.84
CA VAL A 63 -7.31 12.29 7.01
C VAL A 63 -7.03 11.45 8.24
N GLN A 64 -6.64 12.11 9.32
CA GLN A 64 -6.57 11.51 10.65
C GLN A 64 -7.33 12.42 11.60
N ARG A 65 -8.15 11.82 12.46
CA ARG A 65 -8.84 12.51 13.55
C ARG A 65 -8.81 11.65 14.80
N SER A 66 -8.53 12.30 15.92
CA SER A 66 -8.58 11.68 17.23
C SER A 66 -9.65 12.36 18.06
N THR A 67 -10.53 11.56 18.65
CA THR A 67 -11.42 11.94 19.75
C THR A 67 -10.82 11.40 21.05
N GLU A 68 -11.46 11.67 22.19
CA GLU A 68 -11.00 11.18 23.50
C GLU A 68 -10.99 9.65 23.58
N GLU A 69 -11.89 8.97 22.84
CA GLU A 69 -12.06 7.52 22.91
C GLU A 69 -11.46 6.78 21.70
N GLU A 70 -11.35 7.44 20.53
CA GLU A 70 -11.00 6.75 19.29
C GLU A 70 -10.10 7.59 18.37
N SER A 71 -9.14 6.93 17.70
CA SER A 71 -8.30 7.54 16.68
C SER A 71 -8.58 6.92 15.30
N LEU A 72 -9.27 7.69 14.46
CA LEU A 72 -9.74 7.36 13.13
C LEU A 72 -8.74 7.81 12.06
N HIS A 73 -8.52 6.96 11.08
CA HIS A 73 -7.66 7.19 9.92
C HIS A 73 -8.46 6.88 8.66
N VAL A 74 -8.44 7.80 7.70
CA VAL A 74 -8.97 7.57 6.35
C VAL A 74 -7.77 7.29 5.45
N ILE A 75 -7.73 6.08 4.90
CA ILE A 75 -6.67 5.63 4.01
C ILE A 75 -7.22 5.60 2.58
N LYS A 76 -6.47 6.18 1.65
CA LYS A 76 -6.70 6.09 0.21
C LYS A 76 -5.76 5.04 -0.36
N PHE A 77 -6.30 4.11 -1.15
CA PHE A 77 -5.55 3.15 -1.97
C PHE A 77 -5.78 3.42 -3.45
N TRP A 78 -4.75 3.23 -4.26
CA TRP A 78 -4.81 3.29 -5.72
C TRP A 78 -3.80 2.32 -6.33
N ARG A 79 -4.05 1.86 -7.55
CA ARG A 79 -3.09 1.01 -8.27
C ARG A 79 -1.84 1.81 -8.58
N ASP A 80 -0.69 1.30 -8.19
CA ASP A 80 0.58 1.92 -8.55
C ASP A 80 0.92 1.50 -9.98
N SER A 81 0.65 2.39 -10.94
CA SER A 81 0.88 2.10 -12.36
C SER A 81 2.37 2.14 -12.74
N ASP A 82 3.22 2.63 -11.83
CA ASP A 82 4.66 2.79 -12.04
C ASP A 82 5.48 1.50 -11.83
N ASP A 83 4.90 0.45 -11.23
CA ASP A 83 5.63 -0.82 -11.01
C ASP A 83 5.98 -1.55 -12.32
N ARG A 84 5.33 -1.18 -13.42
CA ARG A 84 5.64 -1.72 -14.77
C ARG A 84 6.82 -1.05 -15.46
N LEU A 85 7.29 0.10 -14.99
CA LEU A 85 8.40 0.82 -15.63
C LEU A 85 9.76 0.50 -15.02
N GLN A 86 9.84 0.05 -13.76
CA GLN A 86 11.13 -0.31 -13.14
C GLN A 86 11.65 -1.71 -13.50
N ALA A 87 10.82 -2.61 -14.04
CA ALA A 87 11.27 -3.93 -14.48
C ALA A 87 12.04 -3.91 -15.82
N ASN A 88 11.99 -2.82 -16.59
CA ASN A 88 12.58 -2.75 -17.93
C ASN A 88 13.90 -1.95 -18.03
N GLU A 89 14.36 -1.30 -16.95
CA GLU A 89 15.59 -0.49 -17.00
C GLU A 89 16.86 -1.23 -16.50
N VAL A 90 16.73 -2.42 -15.91
CA VAL A 90 17.90 -3.21 -15.45
C VAL A 90 18.53 -4.05 -16.58
N GLY A 91 17.89 -4.14 -17.76
CA GLY A 91 18.34 -4.96 -18.89
C GLY A 91 19.28 -4.29 -19.90
N ALA A 92 19.49 -2.96 -19.83
CA ALA A 92 20.13 -2.20 -20.92
C ALA A 92 21.54 -1.65 -20.63
N ALA A 93 22.14 -1.96 -19.48
CA ALA A 93 23.40 -1.32 -19.05
C ALA A 93 24.65 -2.24 -18.99
N ASN A 94 24.61 -3.47 -19.53
CA ASN A 94 25.79 -4.37 -19.54
C ASN A 94 26.18 -4.86 -20.94
N LYS A 95 26.65 -3.94 -21.77
CA LYS A 95 27.67 -4.15 -22.80
C LYS A 95 28.53 -2.88 -22.72
N THR A 96 29.80 -2.86 -22.32
CA THR A 96 30.96 -3.48 -22.98
C THR A 96 32.18 -3.07 -22.13
N GLY A 97 33.05 -3.99 -21.70
CA GLY A 97 34.46 -3.65 -21.42
C GLY A 97 35.23 -3.62 -22.76
N PRO A 98 36.42 -2.99 -22.90
CA PRO A 98 37.52 -3.13 -21.93
C PRO A 98 38.35 -1.84 -21.65
N ALA A 99 39.16 -1.95 -20.59
CA ALA A 99 40.40 -1.23 -20.26
C ALA A 99 40.84 -0.04 -21.15
N ARG A 100 41.06 1.13 -20.54
CA ARG A 100 42.20 2.03 -20.84
C ARG A 100 42.44 3.06 -19.73
N ILE A 101 43.58 2.87 -19.07
CA ILE A 101 44.61 3.85 -18.71
C ILE A 101 44.31 4.81 -17.54
N PHE A 102 44.96 4.45 -16.43
CA PHE A 102 45.19 5.23 -15.22
C PHE A 102 46.36 6.22 -15.49
N GLU A 103 46.13 7.32 -16.19
CA GLU A 103 47.14 8.39 -16.40
C GLU A 103 46.57 9.78 -16.10
N SER A 104 46.14 10.00 -14.86
CA SER A 104 45.76 11.35 -14.39
C SER A 104 46.25 11.66 -12.97
N LEU A 105 47.23 10.91 -12.46
CA LEU A 105 47.80 11.15 -11.13
C LEU A 105 49.26 11.63 -11.14
N LEU A 106 49.78 12.05 -12.29
CA LEU A 106 51.05 12.76 -12.37
C LEU A 106 50.94 13.91 -13.40
N SER A 107 50.38 15.03 -12.95
CA SER A 107 50.82 16.37 -13.35
C SER A 107 50.52 17.37 -12.26
#